data_AF-A0A554RY91-F1
#
_entry.id   AF-A0A554RY91-F1
#
_cell.length_a   1.000
_cell.length_b   1.000
_cell.length_c   1.000
_cell.angle_alpha   90.00
_cell.angle_beta   90.00
_cell.angle_gamma   90.00
#
_symmetry.space_group_name_H-M   'P 1'
#
loop_
_entity.id
_entity.type
_entity.pdbx_description
1 polymer ?
#
loop_
_entity_poly.entity_id
_entity_poly.type
_entity_poly.pdbx_seq_one_letter_code
_entity_poly.pdbx_strand_id
1 'polypeptide(L)'
;MAKAKQLDALAERALDAVVASRPDLRTWAEDKRRELAGEPRSELLRFLVFSLDQGNQQAVEAAFGLAPGDLAVAGPAGRIARLLRA
;
A
#
# COMPACT_ATOMS: atom_id res chain seq x y z
N MET A 1 17.36 10.12 -4.17
CA MET A 1 17.05 9.71 -2.79
C MET A 1 15.66 10.16 -2.29
N ALA A 2 15.11 11.30 -2.71
CA ALA A 2 13.77 11.76 -2.27
C ALA A 2 12.61 10.80 -2.61
N LYS A 3 12.64 10.21 -3.80
CA LYS A 3 11.58 9.31 -4.30
C LYS A 3 11.47 8.00 -3.50
N ALA A 4 12.59 7.49 -2.96
CA ALA A 4 12.60 6.30 -2.11
C ALA A 4 11.92 6.58 -0.76
N LYS A 5 12.19 7.74 -0.16
CA LYS A 5 11.52 8.17 1.09
C LYS A 5 10.01 8.39 0.90
N GLN A 6 9.58 8.88 -0.27
CA GLN A 6 8.15 9.02 -0.57
C GLN A 6 7.45 7.66 -0.69
N LEU A 7 8.07 6.68 -1.34
CA LEU A 7 7.53 5.32 -1.44
C LEU A 7 7.42 4.66 -0.05
N ASP A 8 8.37 4.91 0.85
CA ASP A 8 8.32 4.43 2.23
C ASP A 8 7.15 5.02 3.02
N ALA A 9 6.91 6.32 2.89
CA ALA A 9 5.79 6.96 3.54
C ALA A 9 4.43 6.45 3.01
N LEU A 10 4.33 6.14 1.72
CA LEU A 10 3.13 5.57 1.12
C LEU A 10 2.91 4.12 1.58
N ALA A 11 3.97 3.32 1.59
CA ALA A 11 3.96 1.94 2.08
C ALA A 11 3.45 1.83 3.53
N GLU A 12 4.03 2.63 4.43
CA GLU A 12 3.65 2.64 5.85
C GLU A 12 2.21 3.13 6.03
N ARG A 13 1.79 4.19 5.31
CA ARG A 13 0.39 4.65 5.35
C ARG A 13 -0.60 3.58 4.90
N ALA A 14 -0.25 2.78 3.90
CA ALA A 14 -1.09 1.68 3.44
C ALA A 14 -1.19 0.56 4.48
N LEU A 15 -0.07 0.17 5.10
CA LEU A 15 -0.05 -0.83 6.18
C LEU A 15 -0.85 -0.36 7.40
N ASP A 16 -0.69 0.89 7.80
CA ASP A 16 -1.42 1.48 8.92
C ASP A 16 -2.93 1.52 8.63
N ALA A 17 -3.34 1.85 7.41
CA ALA A 17 -4.75 1.83 6.99
C ALA A 17 -5.36 0.43 7.09
N VAL A 18 -4.63 -0.59 6.66
CA VAL A 18 -5.08 -1.99 6.74
C VAL A 18 -5.22 -2.41 8.21
N VAL A 19 -4.25 -2.12 9.07
CA VAL A 19 -4.31 -2.45 10.51
C VAL A 19 -5.41 -1.67 11.23
N ALA A 20 -5.67 -0.42 10.83
CA ALA A 20 -6.74 0.40 11.40
C ALA A 20 -8.13 -0.15 11.05
N SER A 21 -8.30 -0.64 9.83
CA SER A 21 -9.54 -1.28 9.37
C SER A 21 -9.71 -2.71 9.91
N ARG A 22 -8.60 -3.44 10.03
CA ARG A 22 -8.53 -4.86 10.41
C ARG A 22 -7.41 -5.10 11.43
N PRO A 23 -7.69 -4.86 12.73
CA PRO A 23 -6.68 -5.02 13.78
C PRO A 23 -6.12 -6.44 13.91
N ASP A 24 -6.86 -7.45 13.44
CA ASP A 24 -6.44 -8.86 13.34
C ASP A 24 -5.24 -9.07 12.41
N LEU A 25 -5.00 -8.16 11.45
CA LEU A 25 -3.89 -8.20 10.52
C LEU A 25 -2.61 -7.51 11.03
N ARG A 26 -2.56 -7.11 12.30
CA ARG A 26 -1.39 -6.42 12.89
C ARG A 26 -0.10 -7.23 12.75
N THR A 27 -0.14 -8.52 13.08
CA THR A 27 1.03 -9.41 12.96
C THR A 27 1.48 -9.54 11.51
N TRP A 28 0.53 -9.69 10.59
CA TRP A 28 0.82 -9.72 9.15
C TRP A 28 1.50 -8.42 8.68
N ALA A 29 1.02 -7.26 9.14
CA ALA A 29 1.62 -5.97 8.79
C ALA A 29 3.05 -5.81 9.34
N GLU A 30 3.32 -6.30 10.56
CA GLU A 30 4.66 -6.31 11.16
C GLU A 30 5.62 -7.26 10.42
N ASP A 31 5.16 -8.45 10.04
CA ASP A 31 5.94 -9.38 9.23
C ASP A 31 6.29 -8.78 7.87
N LYS A 32 5.34 -8.06 7.25
CA LYS A 32 5.60 -7.32 6.01
C LYS A 32 6.61 -6.18 6.18
N ARG A 33 6.56 -5.44 7.29
CA ARG A 33 7.61 -4.44 7.63
C ARG A 33 9.00 -5.04 7.73
N ARG A 34 9.12 -6.28 8.20
CA ARG A 34 10.41 -6.98 8.32
C ARG A 34 10.90 -7.51 6.98
N GLU A 35 10.04 -8.12 6.17
CA GLU A 35 10.37 -8.54 4.80
C GLU A 35 10.86 -7.35 3.95
N LEU A 36 10.32 -6.17 4.21
CA LEU A 36 10.65 -4.92 3.52
C LEU A 36 12.03 -4.34 3.80
N ALA A 37 12.66 -4.68 4.92
CA ALA A 37 13.94 -4.10 5.29
C ALA A 37 15.05 -4.43 4.26
N GLY A 38 14.84 -5.45 3.40
CA GLY A 38 15.79 -5.92 2.39
C GLY A 38 15.38 -5.82 0.90
N GLU A 39 14.12 -5.51 0.57
CA GLU A 39 13.58 -5.58 -0.81
C GLU A 39 13.36 -4.20 -1.47
N PRO A 40 13.29 -4.10 -2.82
CA PRO A 40 12.94 -2.88 -3.53
C PRO A 40 11.48 -2.46 -3.25
N ARG A 41 11.30 -1.32 -2.57
CA ARG A 41 10.02 -0.78 -2.07
C ARG A 41 8.88 -0.62 -3.10
N SER A 42 9.18 -0.62 -4.40
CA SER A 42 8.19 -0.68 -5.48
C SER A 42 7.44 -2.02 -5.53
N GLU A 43 8.08 -3.12 -5.11
CA GLU A 43 7.45 -4.42 -4.96
C GLU A 43 6.44 -4.43 -3.83
N LEU A 44 6.63 -3.64 -2.77
CA LEU A 44 5.66 -3.57 -1.68
C LEU A 44 4.39 -2.83 -2.05
N LEU A 45 4.52 -1.66 -2.67
CA LEU A 45 3.34 -0.96 -3.17
C LEU A 45 2.58 -1.82 -4.19
N ARG A 46 3.31 -2.61 -4.98
CA ARG A 46 2.72 -3.64 -5.80
C ARG A 46 2.03 -4.70 -4.90
N PHE A 47 2.71 -5.32 -3.97
CA PHE A 47 2.16 -6.41 -3.15
C PHE A 47 0.96 -5.97 -2.28
N LEU A 48 1.02 -4.82 -1.63
CA LEU A 48 -0.13 -4.20 -0.95
C LEU A 48 -1.26 -3.96 -1.94
N VAL A 49 -1.00 -3.45 -3.13
CA VAL A 49 -2.10 -3.14 -4.04
C VAL A 49 -2.62 -4.38 -4.83
N PHE A 50 -1.88 -5.49 -4.86
CA PHE A 50 -2.24 -6.73 -5.60
C PHE A 50 -2.58 -7.94 -4.74
N SER A 51 -2.17 -8.00 -3.48
CA SER A 51 -2.43 -9.12 -2.56
C SER A 51 -3.42 -8.79 -1.45
N LEU A 52 -3.87 -7.53 -1.38
CA LEU A 52 -4.97 -7.14 -0.53
C LEU A 52 -6.28 -7.68 -1.12
N ASP A 53 -7.00 -8.48 -0.33
CA ASP A 53 -8.39 -8.79 -0.59
C ASP A 53 -9.22 -7.50 -0.75
N GLN A 54 -10.46 -7.63 -1.24
CA GLN A 54 -11.30 -6.48 -1.55
C GLN A 54 -11.48 -5.52 -0.35
N GLY A 55 -11.53 -6.04 0.88
CA GLY A 55 -11.67 -5.22 2.08
C GLY A 55 -10.42 -4.42 2.40
N ASN A 56 -9.26 -5.03 2.21
CA ASN A 56 -7.99 -4.35 2.37
C ASN A 56 -7.74 -3.29 1.29
N GLN A 57 -8.16 -3.56 0.05
CA GLN A 57 -8.07 -2.58 -1.04
C GLN A 57 -8.88 -1.32 -0.73
N GLN A 58 -10.11 -1.49 -0.20
CA GLN A 58 -10.98 -0.38 0.21
C GLN A 58 -10.38 0.44 1.36
N ALA A 59 -9.76 -0.22 2.34
CA ALA A 59 -9.10 0.46 3.45
C ALA A 59 -7.95 1.37 2.96
N VAL A 60 -7.16 0.88 2.00
CA VAL A 60 -6.10 1.65 1.34
C VAL A 60 -6.71 2.79 0.52
N GLU A 61 -7.70 2.53 -0.34
CA GLU A 61 -8.37 3.57 -1.13
C GLU A 61 -8.88 4.72 -0.25
N ALA A 62 -9.54 4.41 0.87
CA ALA A 62 -10.01 5.41 1.82
C ALA A 62 -8.86 6.23 2.44
N ALA A 63 -7.76 5.59 2.83
CA ALA A 63 -6.60 6.26 3.44
C ALA A 63 -5.81 7.16 2.48
N PHE A 64 -5.92 6.87 1.17
CA PHE A 64 -5.33 7.69 0.11
C PHE A 64 -6.31 8.68 -0.52
N GLY A 65 -7.57 8.73 -0.06
CA GLY A 65 -8.59 9.59 -0.63
C GLY A 65 -8.96 9.23 -2.07
N LEU A 66 -8.81 7.96 -2.44
CA LEU A 66 -9.16 7.42 -3.75
C LEU A 66 -10.61 6.94 -3.78
N ALA A 67 -11.20 6.88 -4.98
CA ALA A 67 -12.53 6.33 -5.15
C ALA A 67 -12.50 4.79 -4.99
N PRO A 68 -13.60 4.16 -4.52
CA PRO A 68 -13.70 2.72 -4.48
C PRO A 68 -13.42 2.09 -5.86
N GLY A 69 -12.46 1.18 -5.94
CA GLY A 69 -12.05 0.53 -7.19
C GLY A 69 -11.01 1.30 -8.02
N ASP A 70 -10.59 2.50 -7.61
CA ASP A 70 -9.51 3.24 -8.28
C ASP A 70 -8.21 2.43 -8.32
N LEU A 71 -7.96 1.65 -7.26
CA LEU A 71 -6.85 0.72 -7.29
C LEU A 71 -7.16 -0.35 -8.33
N ALA A 72 -8.23 -1.14 -8.23
CA ALA A 72 -8.54 -2.24 -9.17
C ALA A 72 -8.35 -1.89 -10.66
N VAL A 73 -8.78 -0.71 -11.12
CA VAL A 73 -8.85 -0.34 -12.54
C VAL A 73 -7.48 -0.01 -13.19
N ALA A 74 -6.52 0.55 -12.46
CA ALA A 74 -5.34 1.18 -13.09
C ALA A 74 -4.10 0.27 -13.30
N GLY A 75 -4.19 -1.02 -12.94
CA GLY A 75 -3.05 -1.95 -12.99
C GLY A 75 -1.82 -1.54 -12.13
N PRO A 76 -0.79 -2.40 -11.99
CA PRO A 76 0.35 -2.16 -11.09
C PRO A 76 1.15 -0.89 -11.33
N ALA A 77 1.52 -0.64 -12.58
CA ALA A 77 2.42 0.46 -12.92
C ALA A 77 1.71 1.82 -12.94
N GLY A 78 0.46 1.86 -13.38
CA GLY A 78 -0.34 3.09 -13.46
C GLY A 78 -0.69 3.68 -12.09
N ARG A 79 -0.97 2.81 -11.11
CA ARG A 79 -1.30 3.21 -9.72
C ARG A 79 -0.12 3.83 -8.99
N ILE A 80 1.06 3.21 -9.05
CA ILE A 80 2.27 3.73 -8.39
C ILE A 80 2.64 5.10 -8.99
N ALA A 81 2.50 5.26 -10.31
CA ALA A 81 2.75 6.54 -10.97
C ALA A 81 1.79 7.67 -10.54
N ARG A 82 0.52 7.34 -10.24
CA ARG A 82 -0.47 8.32 -9.77
C ARG A 82 -0.24 8.71 -8.30
N LEU A 83 0.06 7.75 -7.42
CA LEU A 83 0.39 8.00 -6.02
C LEU A 83 1.68 8.80 -5.83
N LEU A 84 2.63 8.68 -6.75
CA LEU A 84 3.87 9.47 -6.73
C LEU A 84 3.71 10.90 -7.26
N ARG A 85 2.56 11.22 -7.89
CA ARG A 85 2.24 12.54 -8.45
C ARG A 85 1.30 13.36 -7.55
N ALA A 86 0.60 12.72 -6.63
CA ALA A 86 -0.23 13.36 -5.61
C ALA A 86 0.62 13.70 -4.37
#